data_AF-A0A2G8S1J7-F1
#
_entry.id   AF-A0A2G8S1J7-F1
#
_cell.length_a   1.000
_cell.length_b   1.000
_cell.length_c   1.000
_cell.angle_alpha   90.00
_cell.angle_beta   90.00
_cell.angle_gamma   90.00
#
_symmetry.space_group_name_H-M   'P 1'
#
loop_
_entity.id
_entity.type
_entity.pdbx_description
1 polymer ?
#
loop_
_entity_poly.entity_id
_entity_poly.type
_entity_poly.pdbx_seq_one_letter_code
_entity_poly.pdbx_strand_id
1 'polypeptide(L)'
;MALSAVFKRVLFIAAVALAAVSDVEATRVMARPKNYNGTATNHAVTKRASGGKVNAVYFTNWAIYSGFNFQPTDINPAPLTHILYSFADISPDDGTIKLTDSWSDEEKHYPGDSWSEPGNNLYGCLKQMYLLKLAHRNLKVLLSVGGWTYSQSGHFNFITDAGKRATFVSSAVQLVEDYGFDGIDIDFEFPSTDALGSGFASLVAELRSAFDALAQKKGDSVPYQITAATSAGQPNYEHMKFPQMNSALTFWNLMAYDYAGSWLTFADNQANLYGGSRTNVSTDKAIKDYISHGASPSKINLGLPLYGRAFENTDGIGKPYNGIGPGTVAPGVYSYKYLPLAGATVHEDTTDVASYSYDTSKRELVSYDTPDIAKIKAQYVESKGLAGAFFWDVSTDKTGDDSLIGTTSGVFGGLDQTQNHIHYPNSKWDNIKNNMGQGSTGGGSPTTTPTSTSTSKTSTTTSKTTTTSKTTTTSKTTTTSKSTTTSKTSTTTSSGSKPTGGSCSGVSAWGSQTVYVGGQSVSYNGHLWTASWWTMGDVPGGVAGVWVDKGAC
;
A
#
# COMPACT_ATOMS: atom_id res chain seq x y z
N MET A 1 15.73 -23.77 49.31
CA MET A 1 14.93 -23.11 50.37
C MET A 1 13.53 -22.89 49.83
N ALA A 2 12.54 -23.60 50.37
CA ALA A 2 11.15 -23.48 49.92
C ALA A 2 10.51 -22.25 50.58
N LEU A 3 10.07 -21.28 49.78
CA LEU A 3 9.29 -20.15 50.29
C LEU A 3 7.99 -20.66 50.92
N SER A 4 7.71 -20.21 52.14
CA SER A 4 6.56 -20.67 52.92
C SER A 4 5.24 -20.36 52.21
N ALA A 5 4.23 -21.21 52.43
CA ALA A 5 2.91 -21.07 51.83
C ALA A 5 2.25 -19.70 52.12
N VAL A 6 2.65 -19.03 53.21
CA VAL A 6 2.20 -17.70 53.57
C VAL A 6 2.75 -16.64 52.61
N PHE A 7 4.01 -16.74 52.22
CA PHE A 7 4.64 -15.78 51.31
C PHE A 7 4.06 -15.85 49.88
N LYS A 8 3.72 -17.07 49.42
CA LYS A 8 3.03 -17.27 48.13
C LYS A 8 1.62 -16.67 48.14
N ARG A 9 0.90 -16.74 49.26
CA ARG A 9 -0.44 -16.12 49.39
C ARG A 9 -0.37 -14.59 49.39
N VAL A 10 0.64 -14.00 50.03
CA VAL A 10 0.84 -12.55 50.02
C VAL A 10 1.18 -12.03 48.62
N LEU A 11 2.06 -12.72 47.88
CA LEU A 11 2.35 -12.36 46.48
C LEU A 11 1.13 -12.50 45.57
N PHE A 12 0.30 -13.53 45.78
CA PHE A 12 -0.91 -13.72 44.98
C PHE A 12 -1.95 -12.63 45.25
N ILE A 13 -2.14 -12.23 46.51
CA ILE A 13 -3.05 -11.14 46.88
C ILE A 13 -2.53 -9.79 46.36
N ALA A 14 -1.21 -9.55 46.41
CA ALA A 14 -0.60 -8.34 45.86
C ALA A 14 -0.73 -8.28 44.33
N ALA A 15 -0.58 -9.40 43.62
CA ALA A 15 -0.76 -9.49 42.17
C ALA A 15 -2.23 -9.28 41.76
N VAL A 16 -3.18 -9.83 42.51
CA VAL A 16 -4.63 -9.61 42.28
C VAL A 16 -5.03 -8.16 42.59
N ALA A 17 -4.44 -7.54 43.62
CA ALA A 17 -4.67 -6.14 43.93
C ALA A 17 -4.06 -5.21 42.86
N LEU A 18 -2.87 -5.50 42.34
CA LEU A 18 -2.29 -4.72 41.23
C LEU A 18 -3.11 -4.86 39.93
N ALA A 19 -3.55 -6.08 39.60
CA ALA A 19 -4.41 -6.33 38.44
C ALA A 19 -5.76 -5.60 38.55
N ALA A 20 -6.37 -5.63 39.73
CA ALA A 20 -7.62 -4.91 39.99
C ALA A 20 -7.45 -3.37 39.94
N VAL A 21 -6.29 -2.83 40.33
CA VAL A 21 -6.03 -1.38 40.23
C VAL A 21 -5.76 -0.96 38.78
N SER A 22 -5.05 -1.78 37.99
CA SER A 22 -4.90 -1.53 36.55
C SER A 22 -6.21 -1.66 35.77
N ASP A 23 -7.08 -2.61 36.14
CA ASP A 23 -8.41 -2.75 35.54
C ASP A 23 -9.33 -1.57 35.92
N VAL A 24 -9.21 -1.04 37.14
CA VAL A 24 -10.00 0.12 37.58
C VAL A 24 -9.53 1.42 36.91
N GLU A 25 -8.25 1.58 36.60
CA GLU A 25 -7.77 2.72 35.78
C GLU A 25 -8.16 2.58 34.30
N ALA A 26 -8.08 1.38 33.71
CA ALA A 26 -8.51 1.12 32.34
C ALA A 26 -10.04 1.31 32.16
N THR A 27 -10.85 0.94 33.16
CA THR A 27 -12.31 1.10 33.11
C THR A 27 -12.76 2.56 33.33
N ARG A 28 -11.95 3.39 33.98
CA ARG A 28 -12.24 4.83 34.17
C ARG A 28 -12.04 5.67 32.90
N VAL A 29 -11.30 5.16 31.92
CA VAL A 29 -11.23 5.74 30.56
C VAL A 29 -12.48 5.40 29.72
N MET A 30 -13.30 4.43 30.15
CA MET A 30 -14.39 3.85 29.35
C MET A 30 -15.81 4.27 29.80
N ALA A 31 -15.95 5.17 30.79
CA ALA A 31 -17.24 5.70 31.22
C ALA A 31 -17.43 7.16 30.78
N ARG A 32 -18.44 7.42 29.93
CA ARG A 32 -18.84 8.79 29.55
C ARG A 32 -19.27 9.56 30.82
N PRO A 33 -18.64 10.71 31.17
CA PRO A 33 -19.02 11.48 32.34
C PRO A 33 -20.47 11.98 32.24
N LYS A 34 -21.22 11.94 33.34
CA LYS A 34 -22.61 12.44 33.42
C LYS A 34 -22.78 13.94 33.11
N ASN A 35 -21.67 14.67 32.94
CA ASN A 35 -21.63 16.11 32.72
C ASN A 35 -20.96 16.52 31.38
N TYR A 36 -20.98 15.65 30.35
CA TYR A 36 -20.50 16.02 29.02
C TYR A 36 -21.42 17.07 28.38
N ASN A 37 -21.22 18.34 28.74
CA ASN A 37 -21.63 19.49 27.94
C ASN A 37 -20.61 19.60 26.81
N GLY A 38 -20.96 19.06 25.65
CA GLY A 38 -20.12 19.06 24.45
C GLY A 38 -19.87 20.47 23.93
N THR A 39 -18.85 21.13 24.48
CA THR A 39 -18.02 22.02 23.68
C THR A 39 -17.04 21.10 22.96
N ALA A 40 -17.32 20.83 21.69
CA ALA A 40 -16.38 20.13 20.82
C ALA A 40 -15.09 20.96 20.81
N THR A 41 -14.05 20.49 21.49
CA THR A 41 -12.70 20.97 21.23
C THR A 41 -12.45 20.67 19.76
N ASN A 42 -12.26 21.71 18.95
CA ASN A 42 -11.95 21.59 17.53
C ASN A 42 -10.56 20.95 17.39
N HIS A 43 -10.49 19.61 17.49
CA HIS A 43 -9.29 18.84 17.22
C HIS A 43 -9.09 18.81 15.70
N ALA A 44 -7.98 19.37 15.22
CA ALA A 44 -7.65 19.32 13.81
C ALA A 44 -7.23 17.89 13.45
N VAL A 45 -8.09 17.14 12.77
CA VAL A 45 -7.78 15.78 12.27
C VAL A 45 -7.02 15.77 10.94
N THR A 46 -6.87 16.95 10.35
CA THR A 46 -6.02 17.23 9.19
C THR A 46 -5.33 18.58 9.40
N LYS A 47 -4.02 18.63 9.17
CA LYS A 47 -3.28 19.87 8.93
C LYS A 47 -2.80 19.78 7.49
N ARG A 48 -3.31 20.67 6.64
CA ARG A 48 -2.86 20.81 5.24
C ARG A 48 -2.72 22.29 4.94
N ALA A 49 -1.68 22.64 4.19
CA ALA A 49 -1.60 23.96 3.58
C ALA A 49 -2.85 24.19 2.71
N SER A 50 -3.47 25.36 2.81
CA SER A 50 -4.69 25.66 2.05
C SER A 50 -4.45 25.42 0.55
N GLY A 51 -5.27 24.56 -0.05
CA GLY A 51 -5.18 24.22 -1.47
C GLY A 51 -4.22 23.08 -1.86
N GLY A 52 -3.42 22.55 -0.93
CA GLY A 52 -2.51 21.44 -1.23
C GLY A 52 -3.24 20.10 -1.45
N LYS A 53 -2.98 19.45 -2.58
CA LYS A 53 -3.55 18.13 -2.93
C LYS A 53 -2.70 16.97 -2.42
N VAL A 54 -3.39 15.91 -2.02
CA VAL A 54 -2.78 14.62 -1.79
C VAL A 54 -2.49 13.95 -3.14
N ASN A 55 -1.31 13.37 -3.25
CA ASN A 55 -0.96 12.41 -4.29
C ASN A 55 -0.24 11.26 -3.58
N ALA A 56 -0.97 10.18 -3.33
CA ALA A 56 -0.52 9.06 -2.51
C ALA A 56 -0.30 7.80 -3.36
N VAL A 57 0.54 6.87 -2.93
CA VAL A 57 0.70 5.59 -3.64
C VAL A 57 0.89 4.44 -2.68
N TYR A 58 0.32 3.29 -3.01
CA TYR A 58 0.61 2.03 -2.33
C TYR A 58 1.97 1.47 -2.79
N PHE A 59 2.84 1.18 -1.82
CA PHE A 59 4.05 0.38 -2.01
C PHE A 59 3.82 -0.97 -1.32
N THR A 60 3.84 -2.04 -2.09
CA THR A 60 3.64 -3.39 -1.56
C THR A 60 4.99 -3.99 -1.15
N ASN A 61 5.09 -4.56 0.05
CA ASN A 61 6.34 -5.12 0.55
C ASN A 61 6.83 -6.30 -0.30
N TRP A 62 5.94 -6.99 -1.01
CA TRP A 62 6.30 -8.03 -1.97
C TRP A 62 6.78 -7.49 -3.34
N ALA A 63 6.70 -6.17 -3.60
CA ALA A 63 7.16 -5.57 -4.85
C ALA A 63 8.67 -5.79 -5.10
N ILE A 64 9.45 -6.03 -4.05
CA ILE A 64 10.90 -6.19 -4.14
C ILE A 64 11.34 -7.51 -4.79
N TYR A 65 10.42 -8.47 -4.94
CA TYR A 65 10.69 -9.81 -5.47
C TYR A 65 10.57 -9.88 -6.99
N SER A 66 11.06 -10.96 -7.59
CA SER A 66 11.30 -11.12 -9.03
C SER A 66 10.11 -10.87 -9.97
N GLY A 67 8.86 -11.00 -9.48
CA GLY A 67 7.65 -10.73 -10.26
C GLY A 67 7.44 -9.25 -10.61
N PHE A 68 7.89 -8.35 -9.75
CA PHE A 68 7.79 -6.89 -9.94
C PHE A 68 9.16 -6.24 -10.03
N ASN A 69 10.08 -6.72 -9.19
CA ASN A 69 11.45 -6.26 -8.98
C ASN A 69 11.54 -4.74 -8.82
N PHE A 70 10.60 -4.19 -8.05
CA PHE A 70 10.50 -2.76 -7.78
C PHE A 70 10.95 -2.49 -6.34
N GLN A 71 12.06 -1.77 -6.23
CA GLN A 71 12.72 -1.49 -4.96
C GLN A 71 12.30 -0.11 -4.43
N PRO A 72 12.43 0.16 -3.12
CA PRO A 72 12.22 1.51 -2.58
C PRO A 72 13.05 2.60 -3.29
N THR A 73 14.24 2.24 -3.79
CA THR A 73 15.12 3.15 -4.55
C THR A 73 14.58 3.53 -5.93
N ASP A 74 13.60 2.79 -6.45
CA ASP A 74 12.96 3.07 -7.74
C ASP A 74 11.80 4.08 -7.61
N ILE A 75 11.38 4.38 -6.37
CA ILE A 75 10.33 5.36 -6.11
C ILE A 75 10.81 6.73 -6.55
N ASN A 76 10.02 7.39 -7.41
CA ASN A 76 10.13 8.81 -7.66
C ASN A 76 9.31 9.58 -6.60
N PRO A 77 9.94 10.27 -5.64
CA PRO A 77 9.22 10.95 -4.56
C PRO A 77 8.66 12.32 -4.98
N ALA A 78 9.14 12.91 -6.09
CA ALA A 78 8.77 14.26 -6.49
C ALA A 78 7.26 14.50 -6.68
N PRO A 79 6.49 13.60 -7.32
CA PRO A 79 5.04 13.77 -7.45
C PRO A 79 4.26 13.29 -6.22
N LEU A 80 4.92 12.80 -5.15
CA LEU A 80 4.26 12.14 -4.03
C LEU A 80 4.16 13.02 -2.80
N THR A 81 3.11 12.77 -2.03
CA THR A 81 2.89 13.34 -0.69
C THR A 81 2.76 12.25 0.37
N HIS A 82 2.34 11.05 -0.02
CA HIS A 82 2.17 9.92 0.88
C HIS A 82 2.61 8.62 0.19
N ILE A 83 3.23 7.72 0.96
CA ILE A 83 3.39 6.31 0.63
C ILE A 83 2.58 5.50 1.65
N LEU A 84 1.77 4.58 1.16
CA LEU A 84 1.01 3.64 1.96
C LEU A 84 1.75 2.29 1.88
N TYR A 85 2.47 1.93 2.93
CA TYR A 85 3.28 0.71 2.98
C TYR A 85 2.40 -0.50 3.27
N SER A 86 2.27 -1.40 2.30
CA SER A 86 1.28 -2.48 2.29
C SER A 86 1.92 -3.87 2.31
N PHE A 87 1.40 -4.86 3.03
CA PHE A 87 0.40 -4.75 4.10
C PHE A 87 0.92 -5.39 5.37
N ALA A 88 0.57 -4.79 6.50
CA ALA A 88 0.51 -5.52 7.75
C ALA A 88 -0.80 -6.33 7.84
N ASP A 89 -0.74 -7.47 8.52
CA ASP A 89 -1.87 -8.31 8.87
C ASP A 89 -2.40 -7.98 10.28
N ILE A 90 -3.56 -8.52 10.63
CA ILE A 90 -4.13 -8.49 11.97
C ILE A 90 -4.23 -9.92 12.51
N SER A 91 -3.76 -10.11 13.73
CA SER A 91 -4.01 -11.33 14.49
C SER A 91 -5.50 -11.47 14.81
N PRO A 92 -6.20 -12.49 14.27
CA PRO A 92 -7.64 -12.67 14.53
C PRO A 92 -7.94 -13.00 16.01
N ASP A 93 -6.94 -13.52 16.72
CA ASP A 93 -7.07 -13.97 18.11
C ASP A 93 -7.23 -12.80 19.08
N ASP A 94 -6.48 -11.71 18.88
CA ASP A 94 -6.34 -10.63 19.87
C ASP A 94 -6.39 -9.22 19.27
N GLY A 95 -6.40 -9.06 17.94
CA GLY A 95 -6.40 -7.77 17.26
C GLY A 95 -5.02 -7.13 17.09
N THR A 96 -3.92 -7.81 17.44
CA THR A 96 -2.57 -7.28 17.30
C THR A 96 -2.18 -7.12 15.81
N ILE A 97 -1.63 -5.95 15.42
CA ILE A 97 -1.07 -5.74 14.08
C ILE A 97 0.26 -6.47 13.93
N LYS A 98 0.46 -7.16 12.80
CA LYS A 98 1.67 -7.93 12.49
C LYS A 98 2.25 -7.55 11.13
N LEU A 99 3.54 -7.24 11.08
CA LEU A 99 4.28 -7.21 9.82
C LEU A 99 4.29 -8.60 9.18
N THR A 100 4.35 -8.67 7.85
CA THR A 100 4.03 -9.88 7.10
C THR A 100 5.24 -10.53 6.46
N ASP A 101 6.35 -9.81 6.33
CA ASP A 101 7.57 -10.28 5.71
C ASP A 101 8.79 -9.58 6.35
N SER A 102 9.40 -10.19 7.37
CA SER A 102 10.54 -9.57 8.07
C SER A 102 11.75 -9.36 7.16
N TRP A 103 11.93 -10.18 6.13
CA TRP A 103 13.00 -9.98 5.16
C TRP A 103 12.81 -8.68 4.38
N SER A 104 11.63 -8.51 3.77
CA SER A 104 11.32 -7.29 3.04
C SER A 104 11.21 -6.08 3.95
N ASP A 105 10.54 -6.22 5.08
CA ASP A 105 10.18 -5.13 5.98
C ASP A 105 11.41 -4.62 6.75
N GLU A 106 12.26 -5.52 7.28
CA GLU A 106 13.21 -5.21 8.34
C GLU A 106 14.67 -5.63 8.08
N GLU A 107 14.92 -6.68 7.29
CA GLU A 107 16.24 -7.34 7.28
C GLU A 107 17.04 -7.09 6.00
N LYS A 108 16.39 -6.96 4.85
CA LYS A 108 17.08 -6.81 3.55
C LYS A 108 18.00 -5.60 3.57
N HIS A 109 19.28 -5.84 3.33
CA HIS A 109 20.27 -4.77 3.21
C HIS A 109 20.28 -4.22 1.78
N TYR A 110 20.15 -2.90 1.68
CA TYR A 110 20.30 -2.14 0.45
C TYR A 110 21.71 -1.52 0.35
N PRO A 111 22.12 -1.03 -0.84
CA PRO A 111 23.38 -0.31 -0.97
C PRO A 111 23.48 0.83 0.05
N GLY A 112 24.55 0.82 0.86
CA GLY A 112 24.77 1.76 1.96
C GLY A 112 24.48 1.18 3.35
N ASP A 113 23.81 0.03 3.44
CA ASP A 113 23.57 -0.65 4.71
C ASP A 113 24.80 -1.44 5.18
N SER A 114 25.13 -1.30 6.46
CA SER A 114 26.28 -1.94 7.09
C SER A 114 25.91 -3.28 7.71
N TRP A 115 26.58 -4.35 7.30
CA TRP A 115 26.44 -5.68 7.93
C TRP A 115 27.02 -5.77 9.35
N SER A 116 27.72 -4.73 9.79
CA SER A 116 28.41 -4.69 11.09
C SER A 116 28.04 -3.45 11.92
N GLU A 117 26.86 -2.84 11.67
CA GLU A 117 26.36 -1.75 12.51
C GLU A 117 26.03 -2.29 13.92
N PRO A 118 26.62 -1.75 15.00
CA PRO A 118 26.32 -2.20 16.36
C PRO A 118 24.91 -1.77 16.79
N GLY A 119 24.29 -2.54 17.68
CA GLY A 119 22.97 -2.23 18.23
C GLY A 119 21.83 -2.95 17.53
N ASN A 120 20.59 -2.57 17.86
CA ASN A 120 19.39 -3.11 17.25
C ASN A 120 18.92 -2.18 16.12
N ASN A 121 19.26 -2.49 14.87
CA ASN A 121 19.06 -1.58 13.75
C ASN A 121 18.04 -2.10 12.73
N LEU A 122 17.20 -1.20 12.23
CA LEU A 122 16.24 -1.48 11.16
C LEU A 122 16.94 -1.44 9.80
N TYR A 123 16.63 -2.40 8.93
CA TYR A 123 16.97 -2.40 7.51
C TYR A 123 15.69 -2.56 6.67
N GLY A 124 15.76 -3.30 5.58
CA GLY A 124 14.61 -3.58 4.73
C GLY A 124 14.03 -2.32 4.09
N CYS A 125 12.82 -2.48 3.57
CA CYS A 125 12.07 -1.39 2.97
C CYS A 125 11.71 -0.33 4.00
N LEU A 126 11.46 -0.68 5.27
CA LEU A 126 11.05 0.29 6.28
C LEU A 126 12.17 1.27 6.62
N LYS A 127 13.45 0.85 6.62
CA LYS A 127 14.58 1.79 6.67
C LYS A 127 14.57 2.73 5.46
N GLN A 128 14.36 2.20 4.26
CA GLN A 128 14.34 3.01 3.03
C GLN A 128 13.19 4.03 3.03
N MET A 129 12.01 3.66 3.52
CA MET A 129 10.88 4.58 3.69
C MET A 129 11.22 5.71 4.65
N TYR A 130 11.89 5.41 5.77
CA TYR A 130 12.35 6.43 6.70
C TYR A 130 13.40 7.35 6.07
N LEU A 131 14.35 6.83 5.30
CA LEU A 131 15.32 7.65 4.56
C LEU A 131 14.65 8.57 3.53
N LEU A 132 13.63 8.09 2.81
CA LEU A 132 12.82 8.92 1.90
C LEU A 132 12.12 10.05 2.66
N LYS A 133 11.59 9.79 3.85
CA LYS A 133 11.01 10.84 4.71
C LYS A 133 12.02 11.91 5.13
N LEU A 134 13.26 11.52 5.44
CA LEU A 134 14.31 12.47 5.80
C LEU A 134 14.70 13.36 4.61
N ALA A 135 14.81 12.76 3.41
CA ALA A 135 15.13 13.49 2.20
C ALA A 135 13.97 14.38 1.71
N HIS A 136 12.71 13.96 1.92
CA HIS A 136 11.52 14.64 1.44
C HIS A 136 10.57 14.92 2.60
N ARG A 137 10.78 16.06 3.26
CA ARG A 137 10.08 16.40 4.50
C ARG A 137 8.56 16.59 4.35
N ASN A 138 8.02 16.69 3.15
CA ASN A 138 6.59 16.72 2.86
C ASN A 138 6.00 15.35 2.46
N LEU A 139 6.82 14.30 2.42
CA LEU A 139 6.42 12.91 2.14
C LEU A 139 6.09 12.19 3.45
N LYS A 140 4.86 11.71 3.58
CA LYS A 140 4.42 10.93 4.73
C LYS A 140 4.44 9.44 4.39
N VAL A 141 4.72 8.58 5.36
CA VAL A 141 4.62 7.13 5.19
C VAL A 141 3.65 6.60 6.22
N LEU A 142 2.58 5.95 5.78
CA LEU A 142 1.61 5.28 6.65
C LEU A 142 1.79 3.77 6.47
N LEU A 143 1.65 3.01 7.56
CA LEU A 143 1.49 1.56 7.46
C LEU A 143 0.04 1.26 7.09
N SER A 144 -0.16 0.55 5.98
CA SER A 144 -1.48 0.04 5.61
C SER A 144 -1.69 -1.35 6.19
N VAL A 145 -2.82 -1.52 6.87
CA VAL A 145 -3.18 -2.73 7.62
C VAL A 145 -4.42 -3.34 6.99
N GLY A 146 -4.33 -4.60 6.57
CA GLY A 146 -5.41 -5.32 5.91
C GLY A 146 -5.19 -5.57 4.42
N GLY A 147 -6.08 -5.06 3.59
CA GLY A 147 -6.19 -5.41 2.18
C GLY A 147 -7.03 -6.66 1.95
N TRP A 148 -7.32 -6.95 0.69
CA TRP A 148 -8.20 -8.04 0.26
C TRP A 148 -7.96 -9.37 0.97
N THR A 149 -6.73 -9.91 0.92
CA THR A 149 -6.42 -11.26 1.44
C THR A 149 -6.76 -11.43 2.92
N TYR A 150 -6.33 -10.49 3.77
CA TYR A 150 -6.55 -10.59 5.22
C TYR A 150 -8.01 -10.27 5.58
N SER A 151 -8.64 -9.36 4.85
CA SER A 151 -10.07 -9.06 5.01
C SER A 151 -10.96 -10.27 4.69
N GLN A 152 -10.72 -10.92 3.55
CA GLN A 152 -11.45 -12.13 3.15
C GLN A 152 -11.18 -13.33 4.07
N SER A 153 -10.04 -13.34 4.77
CA SER A 153 -9.72 -14.35 5.79
C SER A 153 -10.42 -14.09 7.14
N GLY A 154 -11.23 -13.03 7.24
CA GLY A 154 -11.98 -12.68 8.44
C GLY A 154 -11.12 -12.04 9.53
N HIS A 155 -9.90 -11.59 9.22
CA HIS A 155 -8.99 -11.03 10.22
C HIS A 155 -9.45 -9.69 10.77
N PHE A 156 -10.45 -9.04 10.16
CA PHE A 156 -11.14 -7.86 10.69
C PHE A 156 -12.32 -8.17 11.64
N ASN A 157 -12.70 -9.43 11.84
CA ASN A 157 -13.82 -9.77 12.75
C ASN A 157 -13.57 -9.34 14.21
N PHE A 158 -12.31 -9.10 14.59
CA PHE A 158 -11.97 -8.59 15.92
C PHE A 158 -12.63 -7.25 16.25
N ILE A 159 -13.00 -6.43 15.26
CA ILE A 159 -13.48 -5.06 15.49
C ILE A 159 -14.79 -5.00 16.28
N THR A 160 -15.56 -6.09 16.36
CA THR A 160 -16.76 -6.14 17.18
C THR A 160 -16.45 -6.30 18.68
N ASP A 161 -15.20 -6.60 19.03
CA ASP A 161 -14.73 -6.75 20.41
C ASP A 161 -13.90 -5.52 20.83
N ALA A 162 -14.35 -4.81 21.88
CA ALA A 162 -13.68 -3.59 22.35
C ALA A 162 -12.28 -3.84 22.93
N GLY A 163 -12.05 -4.99 23.56
CA GLY A 163 -10.74 -5.35 24.08
C GLY A 163 -9.75 -5.60 22.95
N LYS A 164 -10.15 -6.32 21.91
CA LYS A 164 -9.30 -6.55 20.74
C LYS A 164 -9.04 -5.27 19.95
N ARG A 165 -10.01 -4.36 19.84
CA ARG A 165 -9.76 -3.03 19.27
C ARG A 165 -8.73 -2.24 20.08
N ALA A 166 -8.79 -2.29 21.41
CA ALA A 166 -7.79 -1.63 22.25
C ALA A 166 -6.38 -2.21 22.02
N THR A 167 -6.25 -3.53 21.87
CA THR A 167 -4.98 -4.19 21.49
C THR A 167 -4.49 -3.70 20.13
N PHE A 168 -5.37 -3.64 19.12
CA PHE A 168 -5.04 -3.11 17.80
C PHE A 168 -4.49 -1.68 17.91
N VAL A 169 -5.22 -0.79 18.60
CA VAL A 169 -4.84 0.62 18.78
C VAL A 169 -3.48 0.75 19.47
N SER A 170 -3.23 -0.06 20.51
CA SER A 170 -1.94 -0.09 21.20
C SER A 170 -0.81 -0.51 20.25
N SER A 171 -1.01 -1.58 19.49
CA SER A 171 -0.02 -2.05 18.51
C SER A 171 0.21 -1.03 17.38
N ALA A 172 -0.82 -0.31 16.94
CA ALA A 172 -0.71 0.77 15.95
C ALA A 172 0.20 1.91 16.45
N VAL A 173 -0.03 2.38 17.68
CA VAL A 173 0.82 3.41 18.32
C VAL A 173 2.27 2.93 18.44
N GLN A 174 2.47 1.67 18.84
CA GLN A 174 3.80 1.10 18.96
C GLN A 174 4.51 1.00 17.61
N LEU A 175 3.85 0.53 16.56
CA LEU A 175 4.44 0.45 15.21
C LEU A 175 4.74 1.85 14.64
N VAL A 176 3.88 2.84 14.89
CA VAL A 176 4.15 4.24 14.53
C VAL A 176 5.42 4.75 15.20
N GLU A 177 5.61 4.47 16.50
CA GLU A 177 6.83 4.86 17.24
C GLU A 177 8.06 4.07 16.80
N ASP A 178 7.95 2.76 16.59
CA ASP A 178 9.08 1.88 16.30
C ASP A 178 9.63 2.12 14.89
N TYR A 179 8.78 2.19 13.87
CA TYR A 179 9.23 2.23 12.47
C TYR A 179 9.19 3.64 11.88
N GLY A 180 8.77 4.63 12.66
CA GLY A 180 8.76 6.02 12.24
C GLY A 180 7.69 6.33 11.21
N PHE A 181 6.47 5.80 11.36
CA PHE A 181 5.34 6.12 10.48
C PHE A 181 4.67 7.45 10.85
N ASP A 182 4.01 8.08 9.88
CA ASP A 182 3.19 9.30 10.06
C ASP A 182 1.73 8.98 10.39
N GLY A 183 1.36 7.70 10.44
CA GLY A 183 -0.01 7.26 10.67
C GLY A 183 -0.26 5.83 10.23
N ILE A 184 -1.55 5.47 10.20
CA ILE A 184 -2.03 4.15 9.79
C ILE A 184 -3.13 4.32 8.73
N ASP A 185 -3.08 3.47 7.71
CA ASP A 185 -4.16 3.25 6.76
C ASP A 185 -4.87 1.94 7.09
N ILE A 186 -6.20 1.94 7.12
CA ILE A 186 -7.01 0.75 7.38
C ILE A 186 -7.69 0.33 6.09
N ASP A 187 -7.35 -0.85 5.59
CA ASP A 187 -7.94 -1.41 4.38
C ASP A 187 -8.79 -2.64 4.73
N PHE A 188 -10.04 -2.38 5.15
CA PHE A 188 -11.00 -3.42 5.48
C PHE A 188 -12.00 -3.64 4.34
N GLU A 189 -11.85 -4.78 3.65
CA GLU A 189 -12.63 -5.14 2.47
C GLU A 189 -13.59 -6.33 2.72
N PHE A 190 -14.85 -6.17 3.09
CA PHE A 190 -15.57 -4.93 3.44
C PHE A 190 -16.45 -5.18 4.68
N PRO A 191 -16.82 -4.15 5.47
CA PRO A 191 -17.75 -4.27 6.57
C PRO A 191 -19.15 -4.67 6.07
N SER A 192 -19.44 -5.97 6.10
CA SER A 192 -20.64 -6.59 5.52
C SER A 192 -21.86 -6.66 6.45
N THR A 193 -21.76 -6.09 7.65
CA THR A 193 -22.87 -6.04 8.62
C THR A 193 -22.81 -4.73 9.41
N ASP A 194 -23.94 -4.34 10.02
CA ASP A 194 -23.99 -3.17 10.90
C ASP A 194 -23.08 -3.28 12.12
N ALA A 195 -22.87 -4.49 12.64
CA ALA A 195 -21.95 -4.74 13.74
C ALA A 195 -20.50 -4.44 13.31
N LEU A 196 -20.10 -4.93 12.13
CA LEU A 196 -18.78 -4.64 11.56
C LEU A 196 -18.62 -3.16 11.22
N GLY A 197 -19.63 -2.52 10.62
CA GLY A 197 -19.59 -1.09 10.31
C GLY A 197 -19.48 -0.20 11.56
N SER A 198 -20.20 -0.55 12.64
CA SER A 198 -20.11 0.15 13.93
C SER A 198 -18.78 -0.12 14.65
N GLY A 199 -18.27 -1.35 14.55
CA GLY A 199 -16.95 -1.73 15.07
C GLY A 199 -15.83 -0.97 14.38
N PHE A 200 -15.90 -0.82 13.05
CA PHE A 200 -14.91 -0.06 12.28
C PHE A 200 -14.93 1.43 12.65
N ALA A 201 -16.12 2.03 12.78
CA ALA A 201 -16.24 3.42 13.22
C ALA A 201 -15.71 3.64 14.65
N SER A 202 -15.90 2.67 15.55
CA SER A 202 -15.30 2.69 16.89
C SER A 202 -13.78 2.58 16.83
N LEU A 203 -13.25 1.65 16.05
CA LEU A 203 -11.80 1.47 15.89
C LEU A 203 -11.11 2.75 15.43
N VAL A 204 -11.66 3.40 14.39
CA VAL A 204 -11.09 4.65 13.85
C VAL A 204 -11.15 5.79 14.86
N ALA A 205 -12.23 5.89 15.65
CA ALA A 205 -12.34 6.89 16.71
C ALA A 205 -11.37 6.64 17.88
N GLU A 206 -11.16 5.38 18.24
CA GLU A 206 -10.20 4.95 19.27
C GLU A 206 -8.75 5.21 18.81
N LEU A 207 -8.42 4.91 17.55
CA LEU A 207 -7.14 5.29 16.93
C LEU A 207 -6.91 6.81 16.98
N ARG A 208 -7.93 7.61 16.64
CA ARG A 208 -7.83 9.08 16.66
C ARG A 208 -7.48 9.59 18.05
N SER A 209 -8.18 9.07 19.06
CA SER A 209 -7.93 9.43 20.46
C SER A 209 -6.51 9.08 20.89
N ALA A 210 -6.02 7.89 20.52
CA ALA A 210 -4.67 7.44 20.85
C ALA A 210 -3.58 8.26 20.14
N PHE A 211 -3.78 8.61 18.87
CA PHE A 211 -2.85 9.43 18.10
C PHE A 211 -2.82 10.90 18.53
N ASP A 212 -3.94 11.45 18.97
CA ASP A 212 -3.97 12.79 19.57
C ASP A 212 -3.21 12.82 20.91
N ALA A 213 -3.37 11.77 21.73
CA ALA A 213 -2.60 11.61 22.95
C ALA A 213 -1.10 11.43 22.67
N LEU A 214 -0.73 10.67 21.64
CA LEU A 214 0.66 10.51 21.21
C LEU A 214 1.27 11.86 20.76
N ALA A 215 0.56 12.59 19.88
CA ALA A 215 1.01 13.90 19.41
C ALA A 215 1.17 14.89 20.58
N GLN A 216 0.21 14.93 21.51
CA GLN A 216 0.30 15.76 22.71
C GLN A 216 1.50 15.38 23.59
N LYS A 217 1.71 14.08 23.83
CA LYS A 217 2.84 13.56 24.62
C LYS A 217 4.19 13.95 24.02
N LYS A 218 4.29 13.96 22.69
CA LYS A 218 5.51 14.30 21.94
C LYS A 218 5.68 15.79 21.68
N GLY A 219 4.65 16.60 21.92
CA GLY A 219 4.63 18.01 21.54
C GLY A 219 4.54 18.24 20.03
N ASP A 220 4.05 17.26 19.28
CA ASP A 220 3.91 17.35 17.83
C ASP A 220 2.74 18.27 17.45
N SER A 221 3.00 19.21 16.55
CA SER A 221 1.98 20.15 16.04
C SER A 221 1.27 19.66 14.78
N VAL A 222 1.73 18.54 14.22
CA VAL A 222 1.13 17.84 13.08
C VAL A 222 0.42 16.61 13.66
N PRO A 223 -0.87 16.40 13.37
CA PRO A 223 -1.56 15.19 13.79
C PRO A 223 -1.06 13.97 13.01
N TYR A 224 -0.84 12.85 13.71
CA TYR A 224 -0.68 11.54 13.06
C TYR A 224 -1.93 11.20 12.25
N GLN A 225 -1.75 10.66 11.06
CA GLN A 225 -2.83 10.43 10.11
C GLN A 225 -3.54 9.10 10.31
N ILE A 226 -4.83 9.08 10.00
CA ILE A 226 -5.62 7.84 9.92
C ILE A 226 -6.35 7.85 8.59
N THR A 227 -6.07 6.92 7.71
CA THR A 227 -6.80 6.80 6.44
C THR A 227 -7.54 5.48 6.37
N ALA A 228 -8.52 5.41 5.47
CA ALA A 228 -9.21 4.16 5.19
C ALA A 228 -9.38 3.98 3.69
N ALA A 229 -8.95 2.83 3.18
CA ALA A 229 -9.32 2.38 1.84
C ALA A 229 -10.77 1.90 1.86
N THR A 230 -11.58 2.36 0.91
CA THR A 230 -13.02 2.08 0.89
C THR A 230 -13.54 1.86 -0.53
N SER A 231 -14.58 1.05 -0.67
CA SER A 231 -15.12 0.66 -1.99
C SER A 231 -15.90 1.78 -2.68
N ALA A 232 -15.95 1.75 -4.02
CA ALA A 232 -16.92 2.54 -4.78
C ALA A 232 -18.25 1.80 -5.08
N GLY A 233 -18.35 0.50 -4.75
CA GLY A 233 -19.58 -0.27 -4.91
C GLY A 233 -20.50 -0.13 -3.69
N GLN A 234 -21.73 0.36 -3.89
CA GLN A 234 -22.68 0.66 -2.80
C GLN A 234 -22.92 -0.46 -1.76
N PRO A 235 -23.06 -1.74 -2.16
CA PRO A 235 -23.22 -2.82 -1.19
C PRO A 235 -22.06 -2.94 -0.20
N ASN A 236 -20.86 -2.50 -0.56
CA ASN A 236 -19.66 -2.63 0.27
C ASN A 236 -19.49 -1.50 1.29
N TYR A 237 -20.26 -0.42 1.17
CA TYR A 237 -20.17 0.73 2.08
C TYR A 237 -21.46 1.06 2.83
N GLU A 238 -22.55 0.32 2.60
CA GLU A 238 -23.86 0.65 3.17
C GLU A 238 -23.91 0.57 4.71
N HIS A 239 -23.04 -0.23 5.33
CA HIS A 239 -22.97 -0.35 6.78
C HIS A 239 -22.05 0.67 7.47
N MET A 240 -21.24 1.41 6.70
CA MET A 240 -20.27 2.36 7.27
C MET A 240 -20.94 3.51 8.02
N LYS A 241 -20.38 3.89 9.17
CA LYS A 241 -20.90 5.02 9.96
C LYS A 241 -20.16 6.31 9.58
N PHE A 242 -20.51 6.83 8.39
CA PHE A 242 -19.84 7.95 7.74
C PHE A 242 -19.59 9.18 8.64
N PRO A 243 -20.57 9.74 9.39
CA PRO A 243 -20.30 10.92 10.20
C PRO A 243 -19.25 10.67 11.30
N GLN A 244 -19.33 9.51 11.97
CA GLN A 244 -18.38 9.14 13.02
C GLN A 244 -16.98 8.93 12.44
N MET A 245 -16.87 8.14 11.37
CA MET A 245 -15.59 7.90 10.69
C MET A 245 -15.01 9.20 10.11
N ASN A 246 -15.83 10.05 9.49
CA ASN A 246 -15.40 11.32 8.93
C ASN A 246 -14.88 12.30 10.00
N SER A 247 -15.35 12.19 11.24
CA SER A 247 -14.80 13.01 12.34
C SER A 247 -13.39 12.60 12.77
N ALA A 248 -12.98 11.36 12.48
CA ALA A 248 -11.74 10.77 12.98
C ALA A 248 -10.69 10.54 11.88
N LEU A 249 -11.11 10.18 10.67
CA LEU A 249 -10.20 9.98 9.53
C LEU A 249 -9.51 11.28 9.13
N THR A 250 -8.31 11.17 8.58
CA THR A 250 -7.62 12.19 7.79
C THR A 250 -8.14 12.14 6.35
N PHE A 251 -8.13 10.95 5.71
CA PHE A 251 -8.64 10.75 4.36
C PHE A 251 -9.47 9.47 4.20
N TRP A 252 -10.43 9.54 3.27
CA TRP A 252 -11.08 8.41 2.64
C TRP A 252 -10.35 8.12 1.34
N ASN A 253 -9.67 6.98 1.22
CA ASN A 253 -9.05 6.52 -0.01
C ASN A 253 -10.10 5.71 -0.77
N LEU A 254 -10.88 6.36 -1.65
CA LEU A 254 -11.92 5.70 -2.43
C LEU A 254 -11.29 4.86 -3.55
N MET A 255 -11.32 3.53 -3.43
CA MET A 255 -10.86 2.56 -4.43
C MET A 255 -11.79 2.60 -5.64
N ALA A 256 -11.57 3.57 -6.51
CA ALA A 256 -12.40 3.88 -7.67
C ALA A 256 -11.96 3.10 -8.92
N TYR A 257 -11.72 1.82 -8.72
CA TYR A 257 -11.31 0.82 -9.70
C TYR A 257 -11.92 -0.53 -9.34
N ASP A 258 -11.60 -1.58 -10.12
CA ASP A 258 -12.18 -2.92 -9.95
C ASP A 258 -13.71 -2.98 -10.08
N TYR A 259 -14.28 -2.17 -10.98
CA TYR A 259 -15.72 -2.22 -11.27
C TYR A 259 -16.08 -3.40 -12.18
N ALA A 260 -15.10 -3.91 -12.92
CA ALA A 260 -15.26 -4.97 -13.90
C ALA A 260 -14.06 -5.92 -13.86
N GLY A 261 -14.33 -7.22 -13.94
CA GLY A 261 -13.31 -8.27 -13.93
C GLY A 261 -13.94 -9.63 -14.13
N SER A 262 -13.23 -10.70 -13.75
CA SER A 262 -13.66 -12.09 -13.96
C SER A 262 -14.95 -12.48 -13.25
N TRP A 263 -15.43 -11.66 -12.30
CA TRP A 263 -16.69 -11.84 -11.60
C TRP A 263 -17.91 -11.37 -12.40
N LEU A 264 -17.72 -10.65 -13.51
CA LEU A 264 -18.79 -10.28 -14.43
C LEU A 264 -18.98 -11.34 -15.52
N THR A 265 -20.15 -11.36 -16.15
CA THR A 265 -20.46 -12.19 -17.32
C THR A 265 -20.24 -11.46 -18.65
N PHE A 266 -19.80 -10.21 -18.60
CA PHE A 266 -19.51 -9.34 -19.74
C PHE A 266 -18.25 -8.50 -19.49
N ALA A 267 -17.57 -8.10 -20.56
CA ALA A 267 -16.44 -7.18 -20.50
C ALA A 267 -16.94 -5.76 -20.23
N ASP A 268 -16.25 -5.00 -19.39
CA ASP A 268 -16.61 -3.60 -19.10
C ASP A 268 -15.40 -2.78 -18.62
N ASN A 269 -15.62 -1.48 -18.45
CA ASN A 269 -14.64 -0.56 -17.90
C ASN A 269 -14.43 -0.83 -16.40
N GLN A 270 -13.17 -0.90 -15.95
CA GLN A 270 -12.89 -1.18 -14.53
C GLN A 270 -12.89 0.07 -13.63
N ALA A 271 -12.84 1.28 -14.19
CA ALA A 271 -12.61 2.51 -13.42
C ALA A 271 -13.29 3.75 -14.05
N ASN A 272 -14.47 3.60 -14.64
CA ASN A 272 -15.19 4.72 -15.28
C ASN A 272 -15.62 5.81 -14.25
N LEU A 273 -15.36 7.09 -14.57
CA LEU A 273 -15.76 8.20 -13.71
C LEU A 273 -17.28 8.38 -13.70
N TYR A 274 -17.87 8.37 -14.89
CA TYR A 274 -19.31 8.50 -15.16
C TYR A 274 -19.85 7.22 -15.80
N GLY A 275 -21.12 7.19 -16.15
CA GLY A 275 -21.76 6.01 -16.73
C GLY A 275 -21.98 4.91 -15.70
N GLY A 276 -21.63 3.68 -16.06
CA GLY A 276 -21.72 2.52 -15.15
C GLY A 276 -23.10 1.88 -15.06
N SER A 277 -23.99 2.09 -16.05
CA SER A 277 -25.36 1.55 -16.02
C SER A 277 -25.42 0.02 -15.98
N ARG A 278 -24.41 -0.68 -16.53
CA ARG A 278 -24.32 -2.14 -16.55
C ARG A 278 -23.92 -2.73 -15.20
N THR A 279 -22.96 -2.10 -14.52
CA THR A 279 -22.43 -2.54 -13.23
C THR A 279 -23.13 -1.89 -12.03
N ASN A 280 -23.91 -0.83 -12.28
CA ASN A 280 -24.46 0.09 -11.28
C ASN A 280 -23.37 0.78 -10.44
N VAL A 281 -22.16 0.92 -10.99
CA VAL A 281 -21.02 1.55 -10.32
C VAL A 281 -20.37 2.59 -11.24
N SER A 282 -20.23 3.81 -10.73
CA SER A 282 -19.35 4.83 -11.28
C SER A 282 -18.77 5.66 -10.14
N THR A 283 -17.59 6.21 -10.37
CA THR A 283 -16.87 6.98 -9.35
C THR A 283 -17.65 8.22 -8.90
N ASP A 284 -18.26 8.97 -9.82
CA ASP A 284 -19.04 10.17 -9.48
C ASP A 284 -20.27 9.82 -8.64
N LYS A 285 -20.93 8.69 -8.93
CA LYS A 285 -22.02 8.19 -8.10
C LYS A 285 -21.55 7.86 -6.68
N ALA A 286 -20.46 7.10 -6.54
CA ALA A 286 -19.93 6.75 -5.22
C ALA A 286 -19.53 7.98 -4.40
N ILE A 287 -18.85 8.95 -5.01
CA ILE A 287 -18.45 10.20 -4.34
C ILE A 287 -19.67 11.01 -3.87
N LYS A 288 -20.70 11.14 -4.70
CA LYS A 288 -21.96 11.80 -4.31
C LYS A 288 -22.64 11.08 -3.15
N ASP A 289 -22.67 9.74 -3.20
CA ASP A 289 -23.24 8.93 -2.12
C ASP A 289 -22.45 9.15 -0.82
N TYR A 290 -21.11 9.09 -0.84
CA TYR A 290 -20.25 9.37 0.32
C TYR A 290 -20.54 10.73 0.95
N ILE A 291 -20.61 11.77 0.12
CA ILE A 291 -20.88 13.15 0.57
C ILE A 291 -22.28 13.24 1.20
N SER A 292 -23.29 12.61 0.58
CA SER A 292 -24.65 12.59 1.10
C SER A 292 -24.77 11.88 2.46
N HIS A 293 -23.89 10.92 2.74
CA HIS A 293 -23.81 10.23 4.03
C HIS A 293 -22.93 10.96 5.08
N GLY A 294 -22.31 12.09 4.71
CA GLY A 294 -21.57 12.95 5.64
C GLY A 294 -20.05 12.92 5.54
N ALA A 295 -19.48 12.31 4.49
CA ALA A 295 -18.06 12.47 4.17
C ALA A 295 -17.79 13.90 3.66
N SER A 296 -16.68 14.50 4.10
CA SER A 296 -16.26 15.80 3.57
C SER A 296 -15.56 15.60 2.21
N PRO A 297 -15.93 16.31 1.13
CA PRO A 297 -15.27 16.20 -0.17
C PRO A 297 -13.75 16.39 -0.06
N SER A 298 -13.34 17.39 0.72
CA SER A 298 -11.94 17.72 0.97
C SER A 298 -11.16 16.61 1.67
N LYS A 299 -11.78 15.52 2.12
CA LYS A 299 -11.15 14.35 2.72
C LYS A 299 -11.17 13.11 1.83
N ILE A 300 -11.80 13.16 0.66
CA ILE A 300 -11.87 12.02 -0.25
C ILE A 300 -10.71 12.11 -1.24
N ASN A 301 -9.85 11.10 -1.27
CA ASN A 301 -8.87 10.88 -2.33
C ASN A 301 -9.49 9.96 -3.39
N LEU A 302 -9.31 10.31 -4.66
CA LEU A 302 -9.73 9.47 -5.79
C LEU A 302 -8.67 8.41 -6.09
N GLY A 303 -9.03 7.13 -6.03
CA GLY A 303 -8.16 6.02 -6.42
C GLY A 303 -8.08 5.85 -7.93
N LEU A 304 -6.88 5.68 -8.47
CA LEU A 304 -6.64 5.32 -9.87
C LEU A 304 -5.85 4.01 -9.96
N PRO A 305 -6.22 3.09 -10.87
CA PRO A 305 -5.49 1.84 -11.06
C PRO A 305 -4.26 2.06 -11.92
N LEU A 306 -3.11 1.54 -11.49
CA LEU A 306 -1.88 1.42 -12.29
C LEU A 306 -1.81 0.06 -12.99
N TYR A 307 -2.95 -0.49 -13.37
CA TYR A 307 -3.09 -1.78 -14.01
C TYR A 307 -4.34 -1.82 -14.88
N GLY A 308 -4.38 -2.80 -15.78
CA GLY A 308 -5.51 -3.10 -16.63
C GLY A 308 -6.18 -4.42 -16.28
N ARG A 309 -7.50 -4.49 -16.47
CA ARG A 309 -8.29 -5.72 -16.37
C ARG A 309 -8.71 -6.22 -17.75
N ALA A 310 -8.42 -7.50 -18.00
CA ALA A 310 -8.50 -8.08 -19.33
C ALA A 310 -9.68 -9.04 -19.52
N PHE A 311 -10.17 -9.10 -20.76
CA PHE A 311 -11.23 -9.96 -21.23
C PHE A 311 -10.89 -10.47 -22.64
N GLU A 312 -10.85 -11.79 -22.81
CA GLU A 312 -10.52 -12.44 -24.09
C GLU A 312 -11.79 -12.91 -24.81
N ASN A 313 -11.65 -13.18 -26.12
CA ASN A 313 -12.72 -13.66 -26.99
C ASN A 313 -13.99 -12.79 -26.98
N THR A 314 -13.85 -11.50 -26.68
CA THR A 314 -14.97 -10.55 -26.55
C THR A 314 -15.11 -9.66 -27.78
N ASP A 315 -16.34 -9.26 -28.10
CA ASP A 315 -16.62 -8.23 -29.12
C ASP A 315 -16.47 -6.80 -28.58
N GLY A 316 -16.11 -6.63 -27.30
CA GLY A 316 -15.83 -5.34 -26.67
C GLY A 316 -16.70 -5.07 -25.43
N ILE A 317 -16.76 -3.80 -25.03
CA ILE A 317 -17.49 -3.34 -23.83
C ILE A 317 -18.98 -3.74 -23.90
N GLY A 318 -19.50 -4.29 -22.79
CA GLY A 318 -20.87 -4.77 -22.64
C GLY A 318 -21.15 -6.09 -23.35
N LYS A 319 -20.13 -6.79 -23.88
CA LYS A 319 -20.29 -8.06 -24.58
C LYS A 319 -19.78 -9.23 -23.73
N PRO A 320 -20.30 -10.46 -23.95
CA PRO A 320 -19.73 -11.65 -23.36
C PRO A 320 -18.23 -11.79 -23.68
N TYR A 321 -17.52 -12.52 -22.83
CA TYR A 321 -16.12 -12.85 -23.00
C TYR A 321 -15.88 -14.31 -22.65
N ASN A 322 -14.74 -14.86 -23.01
CA ASN A 322 -14.29 -16.18 -22.60
C ASN A 322 -12.79 -16.15 -22.37
N GLY A 323 -12.37 -16.21 -21.10
CA GLY A 323 -10.98 -16.02 -20.70
C GLY A 323 -10.67 -14.58 -20.31
N ILE A 324 -9.66 -14.41 -19.47
CA ILE A 324 -9.19 -13.11 -18.99
C ILE A 324 -7.69 -12.94 -19.29
N GLY A 325 -7.07 -13.89 -19.97
CA GLY A 325 -5.64 -13.90 -20.21
C GLY A 325 -4.80 -14.13 -18.94
N PRO A 326 -3.48 -14.32 -19.13
CA PRO A 326 -2.55 -14.65 -18.05
C PRO A 326 -2.24 -13.47 -17.12
N GLY A 327 -2.28 -12.23 -17.63
CA GLY A 327 -1.81 -11.03 -16.92
C GLY A 327 -0.30 -11.00 -16.68
N THR A 328 0.18 -9.88 -16.12
CA THR A 328 1.58 -9.74 -15.65
C THR A 328 1.67 -9.65 -14.13
N VAL A 329 0.55 -9.37 -13.46
CA VAL A 329 0.44 -9.32 -12.00
C VAL A 329 -0.24 -10.59 -11.50
N ALA A 330 -1.41 -10.90 -12.05
CA ALA A 330 -2.22 -12.07 -11.78
C ALA A 330 -3.09 -12.35 -13.03
N PRO A 331 -3.74 -13.52 -13.15
CA PRO A 331 -4.72 -13.77 -14.21
C PRO A 331 -5.71 -12.61 -14.37
N GLY A 332 -5.86 -12.12 -15.60
CA GLY A 332 -6.71 -10.97 -15.88
C GLY A 332 -6.16 -9.59 -15.52
N VAL A 333 -4.96 -9.48 -14.94
CA VAL A 333 -4.42 -8.21 -14.45
C VAL A 333 -3.05 -7.91 -15.07
N TYR A 334 -2.98 -6.84 -15.85
CA TYR A 334 -1.77 -6.38 -16.53
C TYR A 334 -1.24 -5.09 -15.92
N SER A 335 0.05 -5.03 -15.60
CA SER A 335 0.70 -3.81 -15.13
C SER A 335 0.60 -2.73 -16.20
N TYR A 336 0.25 -1.50 -15.81
CA TYR A 336 0.11 -0.37 -16.74
C TYR A 336 1.39 -0.12 -17.57
N LYS A 337 2.58 -0.36 -16.98
CA LYS A 337 3.86 -0.25 -17.69
C LYS A 337 4.02 -1.13 -18.94
N TYR A 338 3.20 -2.17 -19.09
CA TYR A 338 3.19 -3.04 -20.26
C TYR A 338 2.01 -2.79 -21.21
N LEU A 339 1.19 -1.77 -20.95
CA LEU A 339 0.02 -1.43 -21.74
C LEU A 339 0.27 -0.22 -22.67
N PRO A 340 -0.34 -0.20 -23.88
CA PRO A 340 -1.17 -1.25 -24.47
C PRO A 340 -0.36 -2.49 -24.88
N LEU A 341 -1.01 -3.65 -24.90
CA LEU A 341 -0.40 -4.88 -25.41
C LEU A 341 -0.14 -4.79 -26.92
N ALA A 342 0.92 -5.46 -27.39
CA ALA A 342 1.31 -5.42 -28.80
C ALA A 342 0.18 -5.91 -29.73
N GLY A 343 -0.19 -5.07 -30.69
CA GLY A 343 -1.30 -5.32 -31.63
C GLY A 343 -2.63 -4.68 -31.23
N ALA A 344 -2.76 -4.20 -29.98
CA ALA A 344 -3.97 -3.54 -29.52
C ALA A 344 -4.00 -2.04 -29.91
N THR A 345 -5.20 -1.53 -30.16
CA THR A 345 -5.49 -0.09 -30.35
C THR A 345 -6.11 0.47 -29.08
N VAL A 346 -5.69 1.67 -28.67
CA VAL A 346 -6.25 2.36 -27.50
C VAL A 346 -7.53 3.10 -27.88
N HIS A 347 -8.54 3.00 -27.04
CA HIS A 347 -9.83 3.67 -27.15
C HIS A 347 -10.09 4.44 -25.85
N GLU A 348 -10.38 5.73 -25.99
CA GLU A 348 -10.72 6.61 -24.89
C GLU A 348 -12.15 7.11 -25.07
N ASP A 349 -12.94 7.02 -24.00
CA ASP A 349 -14.29 7.57 -23.92
C ASP A 349 -14.29 8.70 -22.91
N THR A 350 -14.36 9.94 -23.39
CA THR A 350 -14.42 11.14 -22.54
C THR A 350 -15.82 11.42 -21.97
N THR A 351 -16.84 10.67 -22.39
CA THR A 351 -18.20 10.76 -21.83
C THR A 351 -18.25 10.03 -20.49
N ASP A 352 -17.85 8.76 -20.49
CA ASP A 352 -17.75 7.96 -19.26
C ASP A 352 -16.43 8.22 -18.50
N VAL A 353 -15.45 8.87 -19.16
CA VAL A 353 -14.08 9.09 -18.70
C VAL A 353 -13.44 7.77 -18.28
N ALA A 354 -13.24 6.94 -19.29
CA ALA A 354 -12.65 5.61 -19.19
C ALA A 354 -11.85 5.31 -20.46
N SER A 355 -10.96 4.32 -20.38
CA SER A 355 -10.22 3.83 -21.54
C SER A 355 -10.04 2.32 -21.51
N TYR A 356 -9.80 1.77 -22.68
CA TYR A 356 -9.39 0.39 -22.88
C TYR A 356 -8.52 0.26 -24.13
N SER A 357 -7.72 -0.79 -24.23
CA SER A 357 -7.13 -1.22 -25.50
C SER A 357 -7.85 -2.45 -26.04
N TYR A 358 -7.97 -2.56 -27.35
CA TYR A 358 -8.58 -3.73 -28.02
C TYR A 358 -7.72 -4.24 -29.18
N ASP A 359 -7.44 -5.53 -29.18
CA ASP A 359 -6.83 -6.25 -30.32
C ASP A 359 -7.93 -7.01 -31.06
N THR A 360 -8.31 -6.53 -32.25
CA THR A 360 -9.37 -7.16 -33.07
C THR A 360 -9.02 -8.56 -33.54
N SER A 361 -7.74 -8.86 -33.73
CA SER A 361 -7.29 -10.18 -34.20
C SER A 361 -7.37 -11.25 -33.11
N LYS A 362 -7.06 -10.86 -31.87
CA LYS A 362 -7.14 -11.73 -30.69
C LYS A 362 -8.48 -11.65 -29.97
N ARG A 363 -9.30 -10.64 -30.29
CA ARG A 363 -10.52 -10.30 -29.56
C ARG A 363 -10.23 -10.07 -28.07
N GLU A 364 -9.11 -9.40 -27.78
CA GLU A 364 -8.61 -9.13 -26.44
C GLU A 364 -8.87 -7.67 -26.07
N LEU A 365 -9.59 -7.45 -24.98
CA LEU A 365 -9.85 -6.14 -24.39
C LEU A 365 -9.09 -6.02 -23.06
N VAL A 366 -8.43 -4.88 -22.82
CA VAL A 366 -7.86 -4.53 -21.51
C VAL A 366 -8.35 -3.15 -21.11
N SER A 367 -9.13 -3.03 -20.04
CA SER A 367 -9.57 -1.73 -19.50
C SER A 367 -8.56 -1.20 -18.48
N TYR A 368 -8.06 0.02 -18.68
CA TYR A 368 -7.07 0.71 -17.83
C TYR A 368 -7.13 2.21 -18.09
N ASP A 369 -6.58 3.04 -17.21
CA ASP A 369 -6.49 4.48 -17.43
C ASP A 369 -5.27 4.85 -18.30
N THR A 370 -5.46 5.74 -19.26
CA THR A 370 -4.38 6.41 -20.02
C THR A 370 -3.99 7.74 -19.36
N PRO A 371 -2.88 8.39 -19.78
CA PRO A 371 -2.53 9.73 -19.28
C PRO A 371 -3.65 10.76 -19.50
N ASP A 372 -4.35 10.72 -20.64
CA ASP A 372 -5.45 11.64 -20.92
C ASP A 372 -6.66 11.40 -19.99
N ILE A 373 -7.02 10.14 -19.73
CA ILE A 373 -8.06 9.81 -18.75
C ILE A 373 -7.65 10.20 -17.33
N ALA A 374 -6.40 9.93 -16.93
CA ALA A 374 -5.88 10.33 -15.62
C ALA A 374 -5.89 11.86 -15.44
N LYS A 375 -5.57 12.62 -16.50
CA LYS A 375 -5.65 14.08 -16.51
C LYS A 375 -7.07 14.58 -16.29
N ILE A 376 -8.07 14.01 -16.96
CA ILE A 376 -9.48 14.38 -16.78
C ILE A 376 -9.95 14.04 -15.36
N LYS A 377 -9.56 12.88 -14.82
CA LYS A 377 -9.85 12.50 -13.42
C LYS A 377 -9.19 13.45 -12.41
N ALA A 378 -7.97 13.90 -12.66
CA ALA A 378 -7.31 14.90 -11.83
C ALA A 378 -8.01 16.27 -11.88
N GLN A 379 -8.50 16.68 -13.06
CA GLN A 379 -9.33 17.88 -13.20
C GLN A 379 -10.66 17.74 -12.44
N TYR A 380 -11.25 16.54 -12.45
CA TYR A 380 -12.42 16.23 -11.66
C TYR A 380 -12.14 16.40 -10.15
N VAL A 381 -11.02 15.87 -9.65
CA VAL A 381 -10.55 16.05 -8.26
C VAL A 381 -10.48 17.53 -7.86
N GLU A 382 -9.91 18.37 -8.71
CA GLU A 382 -9.87 19.82 -8.51
C GLU A 382 -11.28 20.42 -8.47
N SER A 383 -12.10 20.13 -9.49
CA SER A 383 -13.44 20.72 -9.65
C SER A 383 -14.41 20.37 -8.52
N LYS A 384 -14.26 19.20 -7.90
CA LYS A 384 -15.11 18.73 -6.81
C LYS A 384 -14.54 19.08 -5.43
N GLY A 385 -13.41 19.78 -5.37
CA GLY A 385 -12.75 20.13 -4.11
C GLY A 385 -12.32 18.90 -3.31
N LEU A 386 -11.96 17.81 -4.01
CA LEU A 386 -11.50 16.57 -3.37
C LEU A 386 -10.11 16.75 -2.75
N ALA A 387 -9.77 15.85 -1.84
CA ALA A 387 -8.49 15.87 -1.12
C ALA A 387 -7.28 15.70 -2.06
N GLY A 388 -7.44 14.92 -3.13
CA GLY A 388 -6.36 14.53 -4.01
C GLY A 388 -6.62 13.19 -4.69
N ALA A 389 -5.56 12.47 -5.02
CA ALA A 389 -5.58 11.15 -5.63
C ALA A 389 -4.68 10.16 -4.89
N PHE A 390 -4.93 8.87 -5.10
CA PHE A 390 -4.01 7.80 -4.74
C PHE A 390 -3.98 6.69 -5.80
N PHE A 391 -2.95 5.84 -5.77
CA PHE A 391 -2.74 4.81 -6.79
C PHE A 391 -2.43 3.43 -6.22
N TRP A 392 -2.93 2.40 -6.90
CA TRP A 392 -2.60 0.98 -6.67
C TRP A 392 -1.99 0.37 -7.95
N ASP A 393 -0.75 -0.12 -7.97
CA ASP A 393 0.34 0.11 -7.00
C ASP A 393 1.60 0.62 -7.71
N VAL A 394 2.52 1.22 -6.97
CA VAL A 394 3.66 1.98 -7.55
C VAL A 394 4.51 1.17 -8.53
N SER A 395 4.60 -0.16 -8.34
CA SER A 395 5.48 -1.03 -9.11
C SER A 395 5.04 -1.21 -10.57
N THR A 396 3.79 -0.82 -10.87
CA THR A 396 3.16 -1.06 -12.17
C THR A 396 2.97 0.22 -13.01
N ASP A 397 3.37 1.39 -12.50
CA ASP A 397 3.35 2.65 -13.27
C ASP A 397 4.43 2.68 -14.37
N LYS A 398 4.23 3.53 -15.38
CA LYS A 398 5.28 3.95 -16.30
C LYS A 398 6.17 5.01 -15.67
N THR A 399 7.27 5.32 -16.35
CA THR A 399 8.17 6.43 -16.00
C THR A 399 8.06 7.55 -17.03
N GLY A 400 8.60 8.73 -16.71
CA GLY A 400 8.58 9.89 -17.61
C GLY A 400 7.16 10.43 -17.82
N ASP A 401 6.91 10.96 -19.02
CA ASP A 401 5.67 11.65 -19.36
C ASP A 401 4.44 10.72 -19.37
N ASP A 402 4.66 9.41 -19.47
CA ASP A 402 3.59 8.41 -19.43
C ASP A 402 3.21 7.97 -18.00
N SER A 403 3.92 8.42 -16.95
CA SER A 403 3.54 8.10 -15.57
C SER A 403 2.16 8.67 -15.23
N LEU A 404 1.23 7.84 -14.76
CA LEU A 404 -0.10 8.31 -14.33
C LEU A 404 -0.01 9.08 -13.01
N ILE A 405 0.93 8.70 -12.13
CA ILE A 405 1.22 9.43 -10.89
C ILE A 405 1.72 10.84 -11.22
N GLY A 406 2.69 10.94 -12.13
CA GLY A 406 3.26 12.21 -12.59
C GLY A 406 2.21 13.08 -13.29
N THR A 407 1.49 12.51 -14.25
CA THR A 407 0.41 13.19 -15.00
C THR A 407 -0.65 13.79 -14.08
N THR A 408 -1.11 13.01 -13.09
CA THR A 408 -2.12 13.46 -12.13
C THR A 408 -1.59 14.61 -11.27
N SER A 409 -0.37 14.48 -10.74
CA SER A 409 0.25 15.55 -9.94
C SER A 409 0.46 16.86 -10.72
N GLY A 410 0.74 16.76 -12.02
CA GLY A 410 0.95 17.91 -12.90
C GLY A 410 -0.31 18.72 -13.20
N VAL A 411 -1.49 18.17 -12.92
CA VAL A 411 -2.78 18.89 -13.01
C VAL A 411 -3.06 19.68 -11.75
N PHE A 412 -2.58 19.22 -10.59
CA PHE A 412 -2.88 19.85 -9.31
C PHE A 412 -2.21 21.22 -9.20
N GLY A 413 -2.93 22.19 -8.63
CA GLY A 413 -2.39 23.55 -8.40
C GLY A 413 -1.24 23.61 -7.38
N GLY A 414 -1.05 22.53 -6.62
CA GLY A 414 0.05 22.32 -5.69
C GLY A 414 -0.17 21.08 -4.83
N LEU A 415 0.91 20.41 -4.46
CA LEU A 415 0.85 19.25 -3.55
C LEU A 415 0.86 19.68 -2.08
N ASP A 416 0.32 18.86 -1.21
CA ASP A 416 0.37 19.05 0.24
C ASP A 416 1.82 19.16 0.75
N GLN A 417 2.14 20.31 1.35
CA GLN A 417 3.47 20.63 1.89
C GLN A 417 3.62 20.35 3.39
N THR A 418 2.62 19.71 4.02
CA THR A 418 2.65 19.40 5.46
C THR A 418 3.85 18.52 5.78
N GLN A 419 4.63 18.96 6.78
CA GLN A 419 5.84 18.27 7.21
C GLN A 419 5.51 16.92 7.85
N ASN A 420 6.31 15.91 7.54
CA ASN A 420 6.28 14.61 8.18
C ASN A 420 6.93 14.65 9.59
N HIS A 421 6.64 13.61 10.37
CA HIS A 421 7.25 13.33 11.65
C HIS A 421 8.59 12.62 11.42
N ILE A 422 9.65 13.08 12.10
CA ILE A 422 10.99 12.46 12.01
C ILE A 422 11.60 12.16 13.40
N HIS A 423 10.91 12.51 14.48
CA HIS A 423 11.42 12.32 15.84
C HIS A 423 10.72 11.16 16.54
N TYR A 424 11.43 10.05 16.72
CA TYR A 424 10.92 8.81 17.32
C TYR A 424 11.87 8.29 18.41
N PRO A 425 12.04 9.06 19.51
CA PRO A 425 13.05 8.77 20.54
C PRO A 425 12.79 7.49 21.34
N ASN A 426 11.59 6.92 21.24
CA ASN A 426 11.21 5.68 21.92
C ASN A 426 11.25 4.44 21.01
N SER A 427 11.68 4.59 19.74
CA SER A 427 11.76 3.47 18.83
C SER A 427 12.65 2.36 19.39
N LYS A 428 12.23 1.09 19.21
CA LYS A 428 13.08 -0.07 19.49
C LYS A 428 14.33 -0.15 18.60
N TRP A 429 14.32 0.51 17.44
CA TRP A 429 15.42 0.51 16.48
C TRP A 429 16.35 1.70 16.75
N ASP A 430 17.61 1.42 17.06
CA ASP A 430 18.61 2.42 17.45
C ASP A 430 18.87 3.43 16.34
N ASN A 431 18.88 3.00 15.08
CA ASN A 431 19.04 3.88 13.95
C ASN A 431 17.81 4.78 13.69
N ILE A 432 16.57 4.32 13.91
CA ILE A 432 15.37 5.19 13.86
C ILE A 432 15.37 6.19 15.03
N LYS A 433 15.64 5.69 16.24
CA LYS A 433 15.75 6.49 17.47
C LYS A 433 16.71 7.66 17.32
N ASN A 434 17.85 7.42 16.67
CA ASN A 434 18.90 8.41 16.42
C ASN A 434 18.77 9.14 15.06
N ASN A 435 17.61 9.03 14.40
CA ASN A 435 17.31 9.71 13.14
C ASN A 435 18.35 9.40 12.04
N MET A 436 18.69 8.12 11.87
CA MET A 436 19.72 7.61 10.98
C MET A 436 21.10 8.28 11.16
N GLY A 437 21.44 8.62 12.41
CA GLY A 437 22.68 9.31 12.76
C GLY A 437 22.67 10.82 12.47
N GLN A 438 21.55 11.36 11.98
CA GLN A 438 21.39 12.80 11.76
C GLN A 438 20.95 13.54 13.04
N GLY A 439 20.68 12.80 14.13
CA GLY A 439 20.19 13.33 15.40
C GLY A 439 21.29 13.65 16.42
N SER A 440 22.02 14.76 16.23
CA SER A 440 22.58 15.56 17.33
C SER A 440 22.81 17.00 16.90
N THR A 441 21.72 17.76 16.71
CA THR A 441 21.66 19.20 17.00
C THR A 441 20.21 19.54 17.32
N GLY A 442 19.91 19.73 18.61
CA GLY A 442 18.62 20.25 19.04
C GLY A 442 18.41 21.70 18.60
N GLY A 443 17.14 22.06 18.43
CA GLY A 443 16.55 23.39 18.64
C GLY A 443 17.21 24.59 17.95
N GLY A 444 16.60 25.10 16.88
CA GLY A 444 16.89 26.44 16.38
C GLY A 444 16.12 26.78 15.11
N SER A 445 15.18 27.71 15.22
CA SER A 445 14.50 28.38 14.11
C SER A 445 15.52 28.88 13.06
N PRO A 446 15.34 28.64 11.74
CA PRO A 446 16.23 29.18 10.74
C PRO A 446 15.89 30.66 10.51
N THR A 447 16.65 31.55 11.16
CA THR A 447 16.82 32.92 10.66
C THR A 447 18.08 32.94 9.83
N THR A 448 17.95 33.03 8.50
CA THR A 448 19.08 33.30 7.61
C THR A 448 18.80 34.51 6.74
N THR A 449 19.37 35.64 7.16
CA THR A 449 19.63 36.82 6.33
C THR A 449 20.62 36.44 5.22
N PRO A 450 20.42 36.85 3.95
CA PRO A 450 21.34 36.52 2.87
C PRO A 450 22.56 37.46 2.90
N THR A 451 23.75 36.89 3.03
CA THR A 451 25.01 37.60 2.78
C THR A 451 25.45 37.33 1.35
N SER A 452 25.36 38.36 0.51
CA SER A 452 25.89 38.40 -0.85
C SER A 452 27.42 38.34 -0.83
N THR A 453 28.01 37.40 -1.56
CA THR A 453 29.43 37.50 -1.95
C THR A 453 29.53 37.40 -3.47
N SER A 454 29.88 38.53 -4.09
CA SER A 454 30.19 38.66 -5.51
C SER A 454 31.48 37.93 -5.83
N THR A 455 31.53 37.19 -6.94
CA THR A 455 32.80 36.93 -7.63
C THR A 455 32.59 37.03 -9.14
N SER A 456 33.20 38.08 -9.69
CA SER A 456 33.42 38.34 -11.11
C SER A 456 34.23 37.21 -11.75
N LYS A 457 33.82 36.76 -12.95
CA LYS A 457 34.73 36.11 -13.89
C LYS A 457 34.58 36.69 -15.29
N THR A 458 35.69 37.28 -15.71
CA THR A 458 36.07 37.88 -16.97
C THR A 458 35.90 36.94 -18.17
N SER A 459 35.36 37.51 -19.24
CA SER A 459 35.31 36.97 -20.60
C SER A 459 36.70 36.94 -21.25
N THR A 460 37.07 35.85 -21.91
CA THR A 460 38.06 35.91 -22.99
C THR A 460 37.63 35.04 -24.16
N THR A 461 37.51 35.69 -25.31
CA THR A 461 37.16 35.17 -26.63
C THR A 461 38.40 34.59 -27.30
N THR A 462 38.30 33.44 -27.97
CA THR A 462 39.16 33.14 -29.14
C THR A 462 38.43 32.18 -30.09
N SER A 463 38.34 32.58 -31.36
CA SER A 463 37.75 31.85 -32.47
C SER A 463 38.78 31.01 -33.26
N LYS A 464 38.25 30.05 -34.04
CA LYS A 464 38.77 29.32 -35.23
C LYS A 464 39.07 27.84 -34.97
N THR A 465 38.87 26.87 -35.87
CA THR A 465 38.23 26.75 -37.20
C THR A 465 38.23 25.23 -37.51
N THR A 466 37.11 24.74 -38.01
CA THR A 466 36.89 23.62 -38.95
C THR A 466 37.98 22.54 -39.14
N THR A 467 37.62 21.26 -38.94
CA THR A 467 37.93 20.21 -39.92
C THR A 467 36.93 19.05 -39.85
N THR A 468 36.33 18.76 -41.00
CA THR A 468 35.51 17.61 -41.34
C THR A 468 36.36 16.34 -41.36
N SER A 469 35.85 15.22 -40.83
CA SER A 469 36.25 13.90 -41.34
C SER A 469 35.15 12.87 -41.17
N LYS A 470 34.89 12.20 -42.27
CA LYS A 470 33.86 11.20 -42.56
C LYS A 470 34.63 9.89 -42.72
N THR A 471 34.31 8.84 -41.96
CA THR A 471 34.81 7.50 -42.28
C THR A 471 33.73 6.43 -42.09
N THR A 472 33.68 5.62 -43.14
CA THR A 472 32.75 4.58 -43.55
C THR A 472 32.93 3.27 -42.78
N THR A 473 31.80 2.58 -42.65
CA THR A 473 31.52 1.13 -42.55
C THR A 473 32.68 0.14 -42.66
N THR A 474 32.68 -0.89 -41.80
CA THR A 474 33.11 -2.24 -42.19
C THR A 474 32.30 -3.31 -41.44
N SER A 475 31.49 -4.05 -42.20
CA SER A 475 30.87 -5.31 -41.80
C SER A 475 31.92 -6.40 -41.66
N LYS A 476 31.80 -7.25 -40.64
CA LYS A 476 32.50 -8.54 -40.62
C LYS A 476 31.54 -9.66 -40.22
N THR A 477 31.24 -10.46 -41.23
CA THR A 477 30.60 -11.77 -41.20
C THR A 477 31.44 -12.75 -40.37
N THR A 478 30.80 -13.51 -39.48
CA THR A 478 31.35 -14.76 -38.96
C THR A 478 30.30 -15.86 -39.06
N THR A 479 30.64 -16.87 -39.84
CA THR A 479 29.84 -18.03 -40.19
C THR A 479 29.83 -19.06 -39.07
N THR A 480 28.70 -19.75 -38.98
CA THR A 480 28.31 -20.91 -38.17
C THR A 480 29.33 -22.05 -38.07
N SER A 481 29.42 -22.66 -36.89
CA SER A 481 29.63 -24.10 -36.70
C SER A 481 28.67 -24.65 -35.65
N LYS A 482 27.98 -25.70 -36.05
CA LYS A 482 26.86 -26.39 -35.42
C LYS A 482 27.41 -27.50 -34.51
N SER A 483 27.01 -27.53 -33.23
CA SER A 483 27.13 -28.74 -32.42
C SER A 483 25.80 -28.99 -31.71
N THR A 484 25.23 -30.14 -32.05
CA THR A 484 23.92 -30.61 -31.65
C THR A 484 24.06 -31.41 -30.36
N THR A 485 23.47 -30.94 -29.26
CA THR A 485 23.22 -31.80 -28.09
C THR A 485 21.78 -31.61 -27.66
N THR A 486 20.96 -32.60 -28.02
CA THR A 486 19.58 -32.79 -27.58
C THR A 486 19.52 -33.09 -26.10
N SER A 487 18.92 -32.20 -25.31
CA SER A 487 18.34 -32.52 -24.01
C SER A 487 16.88 -32.09 -24.02
N LYS A 488 15.99 -33.09 -24.10
CA LYS A 488 14.54 -32.92 -23.95
C LYS A 488 14.26 -32.52 -22.51
N THR A 489 13.82 -31.29 -22.27
CA THR A 489 13.09 -30.94 -21.05
C THR A 489 11.61 -31.10 -21.36
N SER A 490 11.01 -32.16 -20.81
CA SER A 490 9.57 -32.40 -20.84
C SER A 490 8.88 -31.40 -19.90
N THR A 491 8.20 -30.41 -20.46
CA THR A 491 7.25 -29.56 -19.74
C THR A 491 5.96 -30.35 -19.56
N THR A 492 5.81 -30.99 -18.41
CA THR A 492 4.55 -31.64 -18.00
C THR A 492 3.72 -30.60 -17.25
N THR A 493 2.72 -30.03 -17.92
CA THR A 493 1.58 -29.38 -17.26
C THR A 493 0.79 -30.45 -16.50
N SER A 494 0.89 -30.50 -15.17
CA SER A 494 -0.01 -31.28 -14.33
C SER A 494 -1.05 -30.37 -13.69
N SER A 495 -2.27 -30.44 -14.23
CA SER A 495 -3.48 -30.05 -13.51
C SER A 495 -3.71 -31.02 -12.35
N GLY A 496 -3.72 -30.47 -11.13
CA GLY A 496 -4.23 -30.99 -9.86
C GLY A 496 -4.52 -32.50 -9.71
N SER A 497 -3.63 -33.19 -8.99
CA SER A 497 -4.02 -34.32 -8.15
C SER A 497 -3.32 -34.22 -6.79
N LYS A 498 -4.07 -34.50 -5.72
CA LYS A 498 -3.60 -34.51 -4.34
C LYS A 498 -2.68 -35.73 -4.15
N PRO A 499 -1.44 -35.60 -3.64
CA PRO A 499 -0.57 -36.75 -3.38
C PRO A 499 -1.21 -37.69 -2.34
N THR A 500 -1.12 -39.01 -2.57
CA THR A 500 -1.82 -40.04 -1.78
C THR A 500 -0.92 -40.80 -0.80
N GLY A 501 0.28 -40.30 -0.48
CA GLY A 501 1.15 -40.91 0.53
C GLY A 501 2.24 -39.96 1.05
N GLY A 502 2.76 -40.26 2.24
CA GLY A 502 3.88 -39.52 2.86
C GLY A 502 3.50 -38.18 3.50
N SER A 503 4.53 -37.35 3.74
CA SER A 503 4.46 -35.98 4.29
C SER A 503 3.57 -35.03 3.47
N CYS A 504 3.33 -35.33 2.20
CA CYS A 504 2.52 -34.53 1.27
C CYS A 504 1.05 -34.97 1.18
N SER A 505 0.65 -36.00 1.92
CA SER A 505 -0.75 -36.42 1.99
C SER A 505 -1.60 -35.29 2.56
N GLY A 506 -2.60 -34.83 1.81
CA GLY A 506 -3.40 -33.68 2.27
C GLY A 506 -3.19 -32.40 1.48
N VAL A 507 -2.02 -32.24 0.85
CA VAL A 507 -1.49 -30.95 0.45
C VAL A 507 -1.62 -30.73 -1.06
N SER A 508 -2.10 -29.55 -1.46
CA SER A 508 -2.26 -29.18 -2.88
C SER A 508 -0.90 -29.02 -3.58
N ALA A 509 -0.84 -29.26 -4.89
CA ALA A 509 0.34 -28.93 -5.67
C ALA A 509 0.57 -27.40 -5.73
N TRP A 510 1.83 -26.97 -5.79
CA TRP A 510 2.16 -25.56 -5.99
C TRP A 510 1.65 -25.07 -7.36
N GLY A 511 1.05 -23.89 -7.36
CA GLY A 511 0.56 -23.19 -8.53
C GLY A 511 1.21 -21.82 -8.62
N SER A 512 1.79 -21.50 -9.78
CA SER A 512 2.45 -20.22 -10.03
C SER A 512 1.54 -18.99 -9.94
N GLN A 513 0.23 -19.18 -9.93
CA GLN A 513 -0.76 -18.12 -9.86
C GLN A 513 -1.62 -18.18 -8.58
N THR A 514 -1.28 -19.09 -7.67
CA THR A 514 -1.97 -19.21 -6.39
C THR A 514 -1.27 -18.29 -5.38
N VAL A 515 -2.06 -17.51 -4.65
CA VAL A 515 -1.57 -16.76 -3.50
C VAL A 515 -1.39 -17.74 -2.34
N TYR A 516 -0.20 -17.73 -1.75
CA TYR A 516 0.14 -18.45 -0.54
C TYR A 516 0.42 -17.47 0.58
N VAL A 517 -0.10 -17.72 1.78
CA VAL A 517 0.26 -16.97 3.00
C VAL A 517 1.19 -17.79 3.88
N GLY A 518 1.91 -17.12 4.79
CA GLY A 518 2.84 -17.78 5.71
C GLY A 518 2.21 -18.96 6.44
N GLY A 519 2.93 -20.08 6.49
CA GLY A 519 2.47 -21.35 7.06
C GLY A 519 1.70 -22.26 6.11
N GLN A 520 1.24 -21.77 4.95
CA GLN A 520 0.58 -22.64 3.96
C GLN A 520 1.59 -23.57 3.29
N SER A 521 1.21 -24.83 3.11
CA SER A 521 2.07 -25.84 2.51
C SER A 521 1.58 -26.29 1.15
N VAL A 522 2.51 -26.65 0.27
CA VAL A 522 2.29 -27.15 -1.08
C VAL A 522 3.21 -28.32 -1.39
N SER A 523 2.82 -29.16 -2.35
CA SER A 523 3.75 -30.13 -2.97
C SER A 523 4.33 -29.55 -4.26
N TYR A 524 5.65 -29.61 -4.41
CA TYR A 524 6.34 -29.19 -5.65
C TYR A 524 7.61 -29.99 -5.84
N ASN A 525 7.83 -30.52 -7.05
CA ASN A 525 8.97 -31.38 -7.40
C ASN A 525 9.23 -32.54 -6.41
N GLY A 526 8.18 -33.17 -5.90
CA GLY A 526 8.28 -34.30 -4.97
C GLY A 526 8.69 -33.94 -3.55
N HIS A 527 8.59 -32.65 -3.17
CA HIS A 527 8.88 -32.17 -1.82
C HIS A 527 7.67 -31.43 -1.23
N LEU A 528 7.57 -31.46 0.09
CA LEU A 528 6.65 -30.61 0.85
C LEU A 528 7.35 -29.27 1.11
N TRP A 529 6.71 -28.18 0.71
CA TRP A 529 7.21 -26.84 0.94
C TRP A 529 6.21 -26.08 1.79
N THR A 530 6.69 -25.32 2.77
CA THR A 530 5.85 -24.38 3.53
C THR A 530 6.28 -22.96 3.18
N ALA A 531 5.33 -22.13 2.75
CA ALA A 531 5.56 -20.71 2.54
C ALA A 531 5.91 -20.07 3.89
N SER A 532 7.01 -19.33 3.94
CA SER A 532 7.41 -18.59 5.14
C SER A 532 6.55 -17.35 5.34
N TRP A 533 6.09 -16.73 4.25
CA TRP A 533 5.29 -15.49 4.21
C TRP A 533 4.40 -15.43 2.96
N TRP A 534 3.72 -14.30 2.74
CA TRP A 534 2.88 -14.10 1.56
C TRP A 534 3.70 -14.23 0.27
N THR A 535 3.21 -15.00 -0.70
CA THR A 535 3.83 -15.11 -2.01
C THR A 535 2.85 -15.50 -3.10
N MET A 536 3.10 -15.04 -4.32
CA MET A 536 2.45 -15.50 -5.53
C MET A 536 3.49 -15.50 -6.65
N GLY A 537 3.60 -16.61 -7.39
CA GLY A 537 4.56 -16.75 -8.48
C GLY A 537 5.99 -17.13 -8.08
N ASP A 538 6.38 -17.01 -6.82
CA ASP A 538 7.70 -17.50 -6.37
C ASP A 538 7.73 -19.03 -6.31
N VAL A 539 8.73 -19.63 -6.96
CA VAL A 539 8.86 -21.08 -7.15
C VAL A 539 9.52 -21.71 -5.92
N PRO A 540 8.95 -22.76 -5.30
CA PRO A 540 9.58 -23.46 -4.19
C PRO A 540 10.96 -24.03 -4.57
N GLY A 541 11.95 -23.76 -3.72
CA GLY A 541 13.37 -24.04 -4.00
C GLY A 541 14.08 -22.96 -4.82
N GLY A 542 13.41 -21.85 -5.13
CA GLY A 542 13.99 -20.67 -5.77
C GLY A 542 14.94 -19.89 -4.87
N VAL A 543 15.69 -18.97 -5.50
CA VAL A 543 16.72 -18.15 -4.81
C VAL A 543 16.14 -17.12 -3.84
N ALA A 544 14.83 -16.89 -3.86
CA ALA A 544 14.16 -15.89 -3.04
C ALA A 544 13.97 -16.32 -1.56
N GLY A 545 14.18 -17.59 -1.24
CA GLY A 545 14.11 -18.09 0.15
C GLY A 545 12.71 -18.11 0.77
N VAL A 546 11.67 -17.89 -0.04
CA VAL A 546 10.26 -17.79 0.40
C VAL A 546 9.71 -19.12 0.92
N TRP A 547 10.24 -20.24 0.42
CA TRP A 547 9.75 -21.57 0.72
C TRP A 547 10.74 -22.35 1.58
N VAL A 548 10.26 -22.89 2.69
CA VAL A 548 11.04 -23.82 3.52
C VAL A 548 10.75 -25.24 3.07
N ASP A 549 11.79 -25.94 2.62
CA ASP A 549 11.72 -27.37 2.32
C ASP A 549 11.47 -28.14 3.63
N LYS A 550 10.37 -28.90 3.67
CA LYS A 550 10.00 -29.79 4.78
C LYS A 550 10.35 -31.25 4.51
N GLY A 551 11.05 -31.51 3.41
CA GLY A 551 11.55 -32.82 3.01
C GLY A 551 10.71 -33.44 1.89
N ALA A 552 11.18 -34.60 1.45
CA ALA A 552 10.55 -35.35 0.37
C ALA A 552 9.13 -35.79 0.72
N CYS A 553 8.27 -35.76 -0.30
CA CYS A 553 7.14 -36.67 -0.44
C CYS A 553 7.69 -38.07 -0.76
#